data_AF-A0A2M7R6I4-F1
#
_entry.id   AF-A0A2M7R6I4-F1
#
_cell.length_a   1.000
_cell.length_b   1.000
_cell.length_c   1.000
_cell.angle_alpha   90.00
_cell.angle_beta   90.00
_cell.angle_gamma   90.00
#
_symmetry.space_group_name_H-M   'P 1'
#
loop_
_entity.id
_entity.type
_entity.pdbx_description
1 polymer ?
#
loop_
_entity_poly.entity_id
_entity_poly.type
_entity_poly.pdbx_seq_one_letter_code
_entity_poly.pdbx_strand_id
1 'polypeptide(L)' 'MQDIQNNEMEKAGWEEVCRSGGAHLNRVKAEYEELGFEVKLVPLSLNECGECIICYREGNGQLYKVFVRKISESGL' A
#
# COMPACT_ATOMS: atom_id res chain seq x y z
N MET A 1 -2.15 -15.28 7.84
CA MET A 1 -2.33 -15.15 6.37
C MET A 1 -1.83 -13.80 5.85
N GLN A 2 -1.99 -12.69 6.60
CA GLN A 2 -1.35 -11.40 6.27
C GLN A 2 0.18 -11.46 6.22
N ASP A 3 0.77 -12.33 7.04
CA ASP A 3 2.21 -12.47 7.22
C ASP A 3 2.93 -13.04 5.99
N ILE A 4 2.22 -13.83 5.17
CA ILE A 4 2.83 -14.47 4.01
C ILE A 4 2.97 -13.45 2.88
N GLN A 5 1.92 -12.69 2.60
CA GLN A 5 1.94 -11.69 1.53
C GLN A 5 2.91 -10.54 1.82
N ASN A 6 2.98 -10.08 3.07
CA ASN A 6 3.95 -9.07 3.47
C ASN A 6 5.39 -9.62 3.35
N ASN A 7 5.64 -10.83 3.83
CA ASN A 7 6.95 -11.47 3.72
C ASN A 7 7.39 -11.70 2.26
N GLU A 8 6.48 -12.03 1.34
CA GLU A 8 6.81 -12.15 -0.09
C GLU A 8 7.14 -10.80 -0.73
N MET A 9 6.38 -9.75 -0.37
CA MET A 9 6.63 -8.38 -0.83
C MET A 9 7.98 -7.86 -0.31
N GLU A 10 8.26 -8.05 0.98
CA GLU A 10 9.55 -7.69 1.61
C GLU A 10 10.72 -8.42 0.96
N LYS A 11 10.59 -9.73 0.69
CA LYS A 11 11.61 -10.50 -0.05
C LYS A 11 11.83 -9.99 -1.47
N ALA A 12 10.81 -9.43 -2.11
CA ALA A 12 10.89 -8.81 -3.43
C ALA A 12 11.36 -7.34 -3.39
N GLY A 13 11.76 -6.83 -2.21
CA GLY A 13 12.28 -5.48 -2.01
C GLY A 13 11.20 -4.41 -1.89
N TRP A 14 9.95 -4.80 -1.62
CA TRP A 14 8.84 -3.88 -1.38
C TRP A 14 8.62 -3.66 0.11
N GLU A 15 8.36 -2.42 0.50
CA GLU A 15 8.12 -2.02 1.90
C GLU A 15 6.68 -1.53 2.06
N GLU A 16 5.93 -2.05 3.04
CA GLU A 16 4.59 -1.54 3.41
C GLU A 16 4.77 -0.21 4.14
N VAL A 17 4.27 0.89 3.56
CA VAL A 17 4.40 2.23 4.16
C VAL A 17 3.14 2.70 4.87
N CYS A 18 1.98 2.32 4.36
CA CYS A 18 0.71 2.64 4.98
C CYS A 18 -0.44 1.80 4.42
N ARG A 19 -1.58 1.89 5.09
CA ARG A 19 -2.87 1.36 4.64
C ARG A 19 -3.81 2.53 4.44
N SER A 20 -4.32 2.71 3.22
CA SER A 20 -5.09 3.90 2.87
C SER A 20 -6.15 3.60 1.81
N GLY A 21 -7.13 4.49 1.70
CA GLY A 21 -8.24 4.37 0.77
C GLY A 21 -8.78 5.74 0.33
N GLY A 22 -9.63 5.73 -0.69
CA GLY A 22 -10.29 6.94 -1.19
C GLY A 22 -9.32 8.02 -1.69
N ALA A 23 -9.66 9.30 -1.49
CA ALA A 23 -8.87 10.42 -1.98
C ALA A 23 -7.47 10.53 -1.34
N HIS A 24 -7.28 9.99 -0.14
CA HIS A 24 -5.98 10.01 0.53
C HIS A 24 -4.97 9.10 -0.17
N LEU A 25 -5.41 7.95 -0.66
CA LEU A 25 -4.58 6.99 -1.38
C LEU A 25 -3.92 7.58 -2.63
N ASN A 26 -4.68 8.36 -3.41
CA ASN A 26 -4.14 9.00 -4.63
C ASN A 26 -3.03 10.00 -4.30
N ARG A 27 -3.16 10.73 -3.18
CA ARG A 27 -2.12 11.67 -2.73
C ARG A 27 -0.85 10.95 -2.32
N VAL A 28 -0.98 9.88 -1.53
CA VAL A 28 0.16 9.07 -1.11
C VAL A 28 0.87 8.45 -2.32
N LYS A 29 0.12 7.91 -3.28
CA LYS A 29 0.68 7.35 -4.52
C LYS A 29 1.50 8.39 -5.28
N ALA A 30 0.92 9.58 -5.50
CA ALA A 30 1.61 10.65 -6.23
C ALA A 30 2.90 11.07 -5.51
N GLU A 31 2.86 11.27 -4.19
CA GLU A 31 4.02 11.69 -3.40
C GLU A 31 5.20 10.71 -3.55
N TYR A 32 4.95 9.40 -3.42
CA TYR A 32 6.03 8.41 -3.56
C TYR A 32 6.52 8.27 -5.01
N GLU A 33 5.65 8.37 -6.00
CA GLU A 33 6.06 8.38 -7.42
C GLU A 33 6.93 9.61 -7.74
N GLU A 34 6.60 10.79 -7.21
CA GLU A 34 7.39 12.02 -7.35
C GLU A 34 8.77 11.91 -6.67
N LEU A 35 8.87 11.14 -5.58
CA LEU A 35 10.13 10.85 -4.89
C LEU A 35 10.97 9.75 -5.57
N GLY A 36 10.53 9.23 -6.72
CA GLY A 36 11.27 8.20 -7.48
C GLY A 36 11.06 6.78 -6.95
N PHE A 37 9.98 6.52 -6.22
CA PHE A 37 9.61 5.18 -5.79
C PHE A 37 8.60 4.57 -6.75
N GLU A 38 8.70 3.26 -6.94
CA GLU A 38 7.64 2.48 -7.54
C GLU A 38 6.58 2.20 -6.46
N VAL A 39 5.31 2.44 -6.77
CA VAL A 39 4.19 2.28 -5.84
C VAL A 39 3.28 1.15 -6.29
N LYS A 40 3.00 0.19 -5.40
CA LYS A 40 2.09 -0.91 -5.63
C LYS A 40 0.96 -0.91 -4.61
N LEU A 41 -0.27 -0.93 -5.12
CA LEU A 41 -1.48 -0.93 -4.32
C LEU A 41 -2.08 -2.34 -4.29
N VAL A 42 -2.19 -2.93 -3.10
CA VAL A 42 -2.78 -4.26 -2.93
C VAL A 42 -4.11 -4.10 -2.19
N PRO A 43 -5.25 -4.51 -2.78
CA PRO A 43 -6.54 -4.38 -2.11
C PRO A 43 -6.53 -5.21 -0.82
N LEU A 44 -6.96 -4.58 0.28
CA LEU A 44 -7.12 -5.22 1.57
C LEU A 44 -8.60 -5.54 1.78
N SER A 45 -8.91 -6.79 2.08
CA SER A 45 -10.24 -7.15 2.54
C SER A 45 -10.45 -6.56 3.94
N LEU A 46 -11.64 -6.00 4.21
CA LEU A 46 -11.95 -5.46 5.54
C LEU A 46 -11.86 -6.52 6.65
N ASN A 47 -12.08 -7.79 6.31
CA ASN A 47 -11.91 -8.94 7.20
C ASN A 47 -10.45 -9.17 7.62
N GLU A 48 -9.50 -8.63 6.87
CA GLU A 48 -8.06 -8.75 7.10
C GLU A 48 -7.48 -7.46 7.72
N CYS A 49 -8.29 -6.46 8.02
CA CYS A 49 -7.77 -5.18 8.50
C CYS A 49 -7.30 -5.22 9.96
N GLY A 50 -7.85 -6.10 10.81
CA GLY A 50 -7.50 -6.20 12.24
C GLY A 50 -7.78 -4.95 13.09
N GLU A 51 -8.11 -3.81 12.47
CA GLU A 51 -8.34 -2.49 13.05
C GLU A 51 -9.78 -2.01 12.79
N CYS A 52 -10.14 -0.85 13.34
CA CYS A 52 -11.48 -0.27 13.18
C CYS A 52 -11.78 0.10 11.72
N ILE A 53 -12.55 -0.75 11.05
CA ILE A 53 -12.98 -0.60 9.64
C ILE A 53 -14.25 0.21 9.45
N ILE A 54 -14.85 0.74 10.53
CA ILE A 54 -16.19 1.35 10.51
C ILE A 54 -16.23 2.54 9.54
N CYS A 55 -15.26 3.44 9.62
CA CYS A 55 -15.17 4.61 8.74
C CYS A 55 -15.01 4.23 7.26
N TYR A 56 -14.35 3.11 6.95
CA TYR A 56 -14.19 2.63 5.57
C TYR A 56 -15.44 1.94 5.04
N ARG A 57 -16.14 1.21 5.92
CA ARG A 57 -17.39 0.51 5.60
C ARG A 57 -18.53 1.49 5.32
N GLU A 58 -18.66 2.54 6.12
CA GLU A 58 -19.68 3.58 5.92
C GLU A 58 -19.38 4.48 4.71
N GLY A 59 -18.10 4.68 4.38
CA GLY A 59 -17.67 5.43 3.21
C GLY A 59 -17.69 4.66 1.88
N ASN A 60 -18.08 3.37 1.88
CA ASN A 60 -18.01 2.46 0.73
C ASN A 60 -16.61 2.43 0.06
N GLY A 61 -15.57 2.71 0.84
CA GLY A 61 -14.20 2.89 0.35
C GLY A 61 -13.44 1.58 0.34
N GLN A 62 -12.83 1.23 -0.80
CA GLN A 62 -11.87 0.13 -0.87
C GLN A 62 -10.59 0.52 -0.13
N LEU A 63 -10.16 -0.32 0.81
CA LEU A 63 -8.89 -0.16 1.52
C LEU A 63 -7.77 -0.87 0.75
N TYR A 64 -6.59 -0.27 0.75
CA TYR A 64 -5.40 -0.80 0.09
C TYR A 64 -4.21 -0.76 1.04
N LYS A 65 -3.34 -1.77 0.95
CA LYS A 65 -1.95 -1.68 1.41
C LYS A 65 -1.14 -0.97 0.34
N VAL A 66 -0.38 0.03 0.77
CA VAL A 66 0.55 0.77 -0.09
C VAL A 66 1.94 0.19 0.15
N PHE A 67 2.51 -0.37 -0.90
CA PHE A 67 3.89 -0.83 -0.92
C PHE A 67 4.72 0.09 -1.79
N VAL A 68 5.93 0.41 -1.34
CA VAL A 68 6.89 1.20 -2.12
C VAL A 68 8.18 0.42 -2.31
N ARG A 69 8.85 0.69 -3.42
CA ARG A 69 10.18 0.17 -3.69
C ARG A 69 11.01 1.28 -4.32
N LYS A 70 12.24 1.47 -3.85
CA LYS A 70 13.17 2.40 -4.51
C LYS A 70 13.44 1.91 -5.92
N ILE A 71 13.28 2.78 -6.90
CA ILE A 71 13.82 2.53 -8.22
C ILE A 71 15.33 2.75 -8.07
N SER A 72 16.09 1.69 -7.85
CA SER A 72 17.55 1.80 -7.92
C SER A 72 17.90 2.32 -9.31
N GLU A 73 18.58 3.46 -9.37
CA GLU A 73 19.26 3.98 -10.57
C GLU A 73 20.45 3.07 -10.95
N SER A 74 20.24 1.76 -11.05
CA SER A 74 21.20 0.84 -11.65
C SER A 74 20.98 0.85 -13.15
N GLY A 75 21.40 1.94 -13.81
CA GLY A 75 21.24 2.10 -15.24
C GLY A 75 21.74 3.42 -15.81
N LEU A 76 22.87 3.94 -15.35
CA LEU A 76 23.69 4.91 -16.09
C LEU A 76 25.17 4.65 -15.84
#